data_AF-A0A0F8XVR6-F1
#
_entry.id   AF-A0A0F8XVR6-F1
#
_cell.length_a   1.000
_cell.length_b   1.000
_cell.length_c   1.000
_cell.angle_alpha   90.00
_cell.angle_beta   90.00
_cell.angle_gamma   90.00
#
_symmetry.space_group_name_H-M   'P 1'
#
loop_
_entity.id
_entity.type
_entity.pdbx_description
1 polymer ?
#
loop_
_entity_poly.entity_id
_entity_poly.type
_entity_poly.pdbx_seq_one_letter_code
_entity_poly.pdbx_strand_id
1 'polypeptide(L)'
;MSIRTGTAFQFLNDQCVDGNHDVRNDVLFFAMYSTLADIDPVTVDDQASITGELVGSGYTAGGVQLTQTIIYTPGEPERPSIDFDDLVFGPGATWGITNEAAQGAVIYNTTAGPQQNKVMWVINFGSPIAVNNGEFFVRWPDPTDPTLAVIRTSG
;
A
#
# COMPACT_ATOMS: atom_id res chain seq x y z
N MET A 1 -6.70 -17.25 -10.28
CA MET A 1 -6.69 -16.03 -11.12
C MET A 1 -5.50 -15.20 -10.66
N SER A 2 -4.73 -14.67 -11.61
CA SER A 2 -3.32 -14.31 -11.51
C SER A 2 -2.94 -13.37 -10.36
N ILE A 3 -1.90 -13.77 -9.62
CA ILE A 3 -1.03 -12.86 -8.87
C ILE A 3 -0.46 -11.83 -9.86
N ARG A 4 -0.67 -10.54 -9.62
CA ARG A 4 0.03 -9.45 -10.33
C ARG A 4 0.74 -8.66 -9.24
N THR A 5 2.04 -8.86 -9.15
CA THR A 5 2.91 -8.14 -8.23
C THR A 5 2.83 -6.66 -8.59
N GLY A 6 2.34 -5.83 -7.66
CA GLY A 6 2.43 -4.38 -7.78
C GLY A 6 3.86 -3.92 -7.49
N THR A 7 4.32 -2.89 -8.18
CA THR A 7 5.60 -2.24 -7.88
C THR A 7 5.30 -0.95 -7.12
N ALA A 8 5.91 -0.74 -5.96
CA ALA A 8 5.85 0.56 -5.30
C ALA A 8 6.70 1.56 -6.09
N PHE A 9 6.14 2.73 -6.39
CA PHE A 9 6.80 3.77 -7.19
C PHE A 9 7.28 4.96 -6.39
N GLN A 10 6.97 5.01 -5.10
CA GLN A 10 7.55 6.03 -4.22
C GLN A 10 7.96 5.42 -2.92
N PHE A 11 9.25 5.59 -2.69
CA PHE A 11 9.84 5.50 -1.39
C PHE A 11 9.80 6.89 -0.76
N LEU A 12 9.08 7.00 0.36
CA LEU A 12 9.19 8.05 1.38
C LEU A 12 9.63 9.42 0.85
N ASN A 13 8.64 10.26 0.55
CA ASN A 13 8.78 11.72 0.72
C ASN A 13 9.57 11.96 2.02
N ASP A 14 10.56 12.85 2.03
CA ASP A 14 11.68 13.06 2.99
C ASP A 14 11.40 12.86 4.51
N GLN A 15 10.14 12.73 4.89
CA GLN A 15 9.55 12.48 6.20
C GLN A 15 10.10 11.26 6.97
N CYS A 16 10.47 10.13 6.34
CA CYS A 16 11.12 9.05 7.12
C CYS A 16 12.57 9.39 7.50
N VAL A 17 13.26 10.18 6.66
CA VAL A 17 14.62 10.67 6.95
C VAL A 17 14.57 11.74 8.04
N ASP A 18 13.51 12.55 8.06
CA ASP A 18 13.23 13.53 9.11
C ASP A 18 12.73 12.89 10.43
N GLY A 19 12.55 11.57 10.48
CA GLY A 19 12.09 10.84 11.67
C GLY A 19 10.61 11.04 12.00
N ASN A 20 9.83 11.50 11.03
CA ASN A 20 8.42 11.83 11.22
C ASN A 20 7.52 10.59 11.26
N HIS A 21 7.94 9.50 10.64
CA HIS A 21 7.23 8.23 10.67
C HIS A 21 8.08 7.12 11.28
N ASP A 22 7.50 6.37 12.20
CA ASP A 22 8.10 5.18 12.78
C ASP A 22 7.37 3.93 12.27
N VAL A 23 7.88 3.37 11.17
CA VAL A 23 7.31 2.18 10.51
C VAL A 23 7.13 1.00 11.49
N ARG A 24 7.95 0.92 12.55
CA ARG A 24 7.90 -0.18 13.52
C ARG A 24 6.81 -0.01 14.57
N ASN A 25 6.49 1.23 14.94
CA ASN A 25 5.60 1.51 16.07
C ASN A 25 4.30 2.20 15.65
N ASP A 26 4.25 2.79 14.47
CA ASP A 26 3.07 3.46 13.96
C ASP A 26 2.02 2.48 13.45
N VAL A 27 0.77 2.92 13.49
CA VAL A 27 -0.36 2.17 12.97
C VAL A 27 -0.54 2.51 11.49
N LEU A 28 -0.18 1.57 10.63
CA LEU A 28 -0.23 1.75 9.17
C LEU A 28 -1.45 1.05 8.57
N PHE A 29 -2.04 1.68 7.56
CA PHE A 29 -3.18 1.14 6.81
C PHE A 29 -2.88 1.10 5.32
N PHE A 30 -3.45 0.11 4.65
CA PHE A 30 -3.41 -0.07 3.20
C PHE A 30 -4.78 0.22 2.61
N ALA A 31 -4.88 1.29 1.81
CA ALA A 31 -6.11 1.68 1.12
C ALA A 31 -5.97 1.53 -0.40
N MET A 32 -6.97 0.92 -1.04
CA MET A 32 -6.99 0.66 -2.49
C MET A 32 -7.80 1.72 -3.23
N TYR A 33 -7.28 2.11 -4.39
CA TYR A 33 -7.84 3.15 -5.23
C TYR A 33 -8.18 2.64 -6.62
N SER A 34 -9.29 3.17 -7.12
CA SER A 34 -9.80 2.86 -8.45
C SER A 34 -9.02 3.58 -9.55
N THR A 35 -9.31 3.23 -10.80
CA THR A 35 -8.86 3.97 -12.00
C THR A 35 -9.33 5.43 -12.09
N LEU A 36 -10.19 5.88 -11.17
CA LEU A 36 -10.64 7.27 -11.10
C LEU A 36 -9.79 8.12 -10.15
N ALA A 37 -8.94 7.50 -9.34
CA ALA A 37 -8.10 8.19 -8.39
C ALA A 37 -6.83 8.70 -9.06
N ASP A 38 -6.44 9.92 -8.68
CA ASP A 38 -5.11 10.45 -8.98
C ASP A 38 -4.18 10.13 -7.82
N ILE A 39 -3.49 8.99 -7.93
CA ILE A 39 -2.49 8.53 -6.96
C ILE A 39 -1.08 8.77 -7.52
N ASP A 40 -0.73 10.04 -7.68
CA ASP A 40 0.64 10.43 -8.05
C ASP A 40 1.50 10.55 -6.79
N PRO A 41 2.60 9.78 -6.70
CA PRO A 41 3.51 9.87 -5.57
C PRO A 41 4.06 11.27 -5.28
N VAL A 42 4.21 12.12 -6.30
CA VAL A 42 4.78 13.46 -6.13
C VAL A 42 3.79 14.42 -5.49
N THR A 43 2.48 14.21 -5.67
CA THR A 43 1.44 15.17 -5.28
C THR A 43 0.63 14.70 -4.07
N VAL A 44 0.64 13.40 -3.78
CA VAL A 44 -0.13 12.79 -2.71
C VAL A 44 0.69 12.73 -1.43
N ASP A 45 0.36 13.62 -0.48
CA ASP A 45 0.95 13.65 0.87
C ASP A 45 -0.06 13.21 1.96
N ASP A 46 -1.36 13.28 1.68
CA ASP A 46 -2.42 13.01 2.66
C ASP A 46 -3.52 12.13 2.05
N GLN A 47 -3.80 11.00 2.68
CA GLN A 47 -4.78 10.01 2.24
C GLN A 47 -6.17 10.62 2.10
N ALA A 48 -6.52 11.55 3.00
CA ALA A 48 -7.85 12.18 3.03
C ALA A 48 -8.08 13.11 1.84
N SER A 49 -7.02 13.51 1.12
CA SER A 49 -7.10 14.34 -0.08
C SER A 49 -7.38 13.54 -1.36
N ILE A 50 -7.21 12.21 -1.31
CA ILE A 50 -7.33 11.34 -2.47
C ILE A 50 -8.81 10.95 -2.66
N THR A 51 -9.36 11.28 -3.82
CA THR A 51 -10.69 10.80 -4.22
C THR A 51 -10.60 9.48 -4.98
N GLY A 52 -11.69 8.71 -5.04
CA GLY A 52 -11.74 7.48 -5.83
C GLY A 52 -11.19 6.25 -5.12
N GLU A 53 -11.16 6.27 -3.78
CA GLU A 53 -10.96 5.06 -2.98
C GLU A 53 -12.06 4.03 -3.32
N LEU A 54 -11.67 2.76 -3.41
CA LEU A 54 -12.63 1.70 -3.68
C LEU A 54 -13.66 1.60 -2.56
N VAL A 55 -14.87 1.22 -2.94
CA VAL A 55 -15.94 0.81 -2.04
C VAL A 55 -16.64 -0.39 -2.67
N GLY A 56 -16.93 -1.42 -1.89
CA GLY A 56 -17.61 -2.59 -2.44
C GLY A 56 -17.75 -3.75 -1.47
N SER A 57 -18.38 -4.82 -1.94
CA SER A 57 -18.37 -6.07 -1.18
C SER A 57 -16.93 -6.53 -0.99
N GLY A 58 -16.56 -6.94 0.22
CA GLY A 58 -15.20 -7.38 0.56
C GLY A 58 -14.14 -6.29 0.71
N TYR A 59 -14.49 -5.00 0.60
CA TYR A 59 -13.59 -3.87 0.86
C TYR A 59 -14.34 -2.67 1.46
N THR A 60 -13.84 -2.12 2.58
CA THR A 60 -14.39 -0.91 3.20
C THR A 60 -13.43 0.25 3.02
N ALA A 61 -13.94 1.45 2.71
CA ALA A 61 -13.12 2.66 2.64
C ALA A 61 -12.41 2.93 3.98
N GLY A 62 -11.21 3.50 3.91
CA GLY A 62 -10.23 3.53 5.01
C GLY A 62 -9.34 2.29 5.05
N GLY A 63 -9.46 1.36 4.10
CA GLY A 63 -8.54 0.26 3.94
C GLY A 63 -8.49 -0.75 5.09
N VAL A 64 -7.36 -1.45 5.18
CA VAL A 64 -7.09 -2.47 6.20
C VAL A 64 -5.79 -2.17 6.92
N GLN A 65 -5.75 -2.44 8.22
CA GLN A 65 -4.54 -2.27 9.02
C GLN A 65 -3.47 -3.26 8.55
N LEU A 66 -2.23 -2.79 8.37
CA LEU A 66 -1.06 -3.63 8.16
C LEU A 66 -0.59 -4.22 9.50
N THR A 67 -0.31 -5.51 9.50
CA THR A 67 0.17 -6.24 10.68
C THR A 67 1.53 -6.88 10.42
N GLN A 68 2.21 -7.29 11.50
CA GLN A 68 3.51 -7.97 11.47
C GLN A 68 4.56 -7.23 10.62
N THR A 69 4.87 -5.99 11.01
CA THR A 69 5.93 -5.25 10.32
C THR A 69 7.29 -5.89 10.56
N ILE A 70 7.88 -6.42 9.49
CA ILE A 70 9.23 -6.97 9.46
C ILE A 70 10.13 -5.96 8.75
N ILE A 71 11.24 -5.61 9.41
CA ILE A 71 12.28 -4.76 8.82
C ILE A 71 13.53 -5.62 8.70
N TYR A 72 13.95 -5.90 7.48
CA TYR A 72 15.12 -6.70 7.17
C TYR A 72 16.25 -5.82 6.62
N THR A 73 17.42 -5.90 7.25
CA THR A 73 18.63 -5.14 6.86
C THR A 73 19.80 -6.11 6.64
N PRO A 74 19.95 -6.70 5.44
CA PRO A 74 21.01 -7.67 5.16
C PRO A 74 22.34 -6.97 4.89
N GLY A 75 23.10 -6.64 5.93
CA GLY A 75 24.46 -6.10 5.79
C GLY A 75 24.58 -4.71 5.13
N GLU A 76 23.48 -4.20 4.56
CA GLU A 76 23.32 -2.90 3.91
C GLU A 76 22.32 -2.07 4.73
N PRO A 77 22.76 -1.42 5.83
CA PRO A 77 21.87 -0.63 6.70
C PRO A 77 21.20 0.54 5.97
N GLU A 78 21.72 0.95 4.82
CA GLU A 78 21.17 2.03 3.98
C GLU A 78 19.97 1.57 3.13
N ARG A 79 19.71 0.25 3.04
CA ARG A 79 18.64 -0.32 2.19
C ARG A 79 17.78 -1.36 2.92
N PRO A 80 17.04 -0.98 4.00
CA PRO A 80 16.09 -1.90 4.61
C PRO A 80 15.01 -2.36 3.62
N SER A 81 14.63 -3.63 3.73
CA SER A 81 13.40 -4.15 3.13
C SER A 81 12.32 -4.17 4.22
N ILE A 82 11.12 -3.70 3.89
CA ILE A 82 9.97 -3.67 4.79
C ILE A 82 8.93 -4.64 4.26
N ASP A 83 8.39 -5.46 5.15
CA ASP A 83 7.40 -6.48 4.87
C ASP A 83 6.28 -6.46 5.93
N PHE A 84 5.11 -6.97 5.53
CA PHE A 84 3.89 -7.03 6.33
C PHE A 84 3.20 -8.38 6.09
N ASP A 85 2.20 -8.72 6.89
CA ASP A 85 1.34 -9.85 6.57
C ASP A 85 0.60 -9.65 5.23
N ASP A 86 0.48 -10.75 4.47
CA ASP A 86 -0.36 -10.82 3.28
C ASP A 86 -1.81 -10.42 3.60
N LEU A 87 -2.42 -9.61 2.72
CA LEU A 87 -3.80 -9.16 2.87
C LEU A 87 -4.73 -9.98 1.99
N VAL A 88 -5.91 -10.30 2.53
CA VAL A 88 -6.98 -10.99 1.81
C VAL A 88 -8.27 -10.18 1.90
N PHE A 89 -8.85 -9.89 0.73
CA PHE A 89 -10.14 -9.23 0.62
C PHE A 89 -11.15 -10.21 0.04
N GLY A 90 -12.21 -10.51 0.82
CA GLY A 90 -13.22 -11.53 0.48
C GLY A 90 -13.50 -12.48 1.66
N PRO A 91 -14.24 -13.58 1.42
CA PRO A 91 -14.83 -13.99 0.14
C PRO A 91 -15.96 -13.05 -0.33
N GLY A 92 -16.28 -13.10 -1.62
CA GLY A 92 -17.35 -12.29 -2.22
C GLY A 92 -16.92 -10.85 -2.56
N ALA A 93 -15.62 -10.61 -2.64
CA ALA A 93 -15.04 -9.35 -3.05
C ALA A 93 -15.55 -8.96 -4.45
N THR A 94 -16.02 -7.71 -4.62
CA THR A 94 -16.58 -7.25 -5.89
C THR A 94 -16.25 -5.77 -6.15
N TRP A 95 -15.51 -5.49 -7.22
CA TRP A 95 -15.19 -4.16 -7.75
C TRP A 95 -14.80 -4.24 -9.24
N GLY A 96 -14.79 -3.09 -9.92
CA GLY A 96 -14.47 -3.02 -11.35
C GLY A 96 -15.65 -3.27 -12.31
N ILE A 97 -16.89 -3.20 -11.82
CA ILE A 97 -18.10 -3.36 -12.64
C ILE A 97 -18.40 -2.09 -13.48
N THR A 98 -17.89 -0.92 -13.10
CA THR A 98 -18.21 0.39 -13.69
C THR A 98 -16.98 1.31 -13.85
N ASN A 99 -15.85 0.80 -14.36
CA ASN A 99 -14.57 1.55 -14.47
C ASN A 99 -13.98 1.97 -13.11
N GLU A 100 -14.23 1.15 -12.08
CA GLU A 100 -13.66 1.29 -10.74
C GLU A 100 -12.79 0.07 -10.41
N ALA A 101 -11.99 -0.35 -11.39
CA ALA A 101 -11.03 -1.43 -11.16
C ALA A 101 -9.89 -0.89 -10.28
N ALA A 102 -9.37 -1.72 -9.39
CA ALA A 102 -8.27 -1.35 -8.51
C ALA A 102 -7.01 -1.09 -9.37
N GLN A 103 -6.47 0.13 -9.35
CA GLN A 103 -5.27 0.48 -10.12
C GLN A 103 -4.03 0.61 -9.25
N GLY A 104 -4.23 0.90 -7.97
CA GLY A 104 -3.14 0.98 -7.01
C GLY A 104 -3.66 1.10 -5.60
N ALA A 105 -2.74 1.39 -4.70
CA ALA A 105 -3.00 1.54 -3.28
C ALA A 105 -2.04 2.56 -2.67
N VAL A 106 -2.41 3.09 -1.50
CA VAL A 106 -1.50 3.84 -0.65
C VAL A 106 -1.35 3.13 0.69
N ILE A 107 -0.15 3.23 1.24
CA ILE A 107 0.08 2.94 2.66
C ILE A 107 0.21 4.27 3.37
N TYR A 108 -0.56 4.45 4.43
CA TYR A 108 -0.62 5.70 5.18
C TYR A 108 -0.62 5.45 6.69
N ASN A 109 -0.20 6.49 7.43
CA ASN A 109 -0.06 6.43 8.87
C ASN A 109 -1.34 6.94 9.55
N THR A 110 -1.86 6.18 10.51
CA THR A 110 -3.09 6.53 11.26
C THR A 110 -2.81 6.85 12.72
N THR A 111 -1.56 6.73 13.19
CA THR A 111 -1.17 7.12 14.54
C THR A 111 -1.57 8.57 14.78
N ALA A 112 -2.24 8.83 15.90
CA ALA A 112 -2.68 10.16 16.26
C ALA A 112 -1.46 11.09 16.42
N GLY A 113 -1.44 12.21 15.70
CA GLY A 113 -0.34 13.16 15.73
C GLY A 113 -0.25 13.99 14.45
N PRO A 114 0.85 14.76 14.28
CA PRO A 114 1.08 15.59 13.10
C PRO A 114 1.09 14.80 11.79
N GLN A 115 1.40 13.51 11.86
CA GLN A 115 1.49 12.61 10.71
C GLN A 115 0.27 11.73 10.48
N GLN A 116 -0.81 12.00 11.19
CA GLN A 116 -2.08 11.32 10.96
C GLN A 116 -2.54 11.54 9.52
N ASN A 117 -2.95 10.46 8.86
CA ASN A 117 -3.39 10.35 7.47
C ASN A 117 -2.32 10.61 6.41
N LYS A 118 -1.06 10.83 6.79
CA LYS A 118 0.01 11.07 5.82
C LYS A 118 0.36 9.81 5.06
N VAL A 119 0.48 9.96 3.74
CA VAL A 119 0.83 8.88 2.82
C VAL A 119 2.32 8.64 2.87
N MET A 120 2.69 7.37 3.09
CA MET A 120 4.08 6.95 3.20
C MET A 120 4.56 6.25 1.92
N TRP A 121 3.67 5.50 1.28
CA TRP A 121 3.96 4.80 0.03
C TRP A 121 2.78 4.83 -0.93
N VAL A 122 3.09 4.97 -2.21
CA VAL A 122 2.15 4.76 -3.32
C VAL A 122 2.55 3.50 -4.09
N ILE A 123 1.60 2.59 -4.24
CA ILE A 123 1.75 1.30 -4.91
C ILE A 123 0.92 1.33 -6.18
N ASN A 124 1.55 1.05 -7.32
CA ASN A 124 0.86 0.90 -8.60
C ASN A 124 0.80 -0.59 -8.97
N PHE A 125 -0.38 -1.08 -9.29
CA PHE A 125 -0.55 -2.49 -9.68
C PHE A 125 -0.14 -2.76 -11.14
N GLY A 126 0.27 -1.72 -11.87
CA GLY A 126 0.71 -1.77 -13.27
C GLY A 126 -0.42 -1.93 -14.28
N SER A 127 -1.59 -2.42 -13.86
CA SER A 127 -2.80 -2.52 -14.66
C SER A 127 -4.02 -2.61 -13.75
N PRO A 128 -5.19 -2.08 -14.16
CA PRO A 128 -6.40 -2.18 -13.36
C PRO A 128 -6.83 -3.64 -13.12
N ILE A 129 -7.23 -3.94 -11.89
CA ILE A 129 -7.67 -5.27 -11.45
C ILE A 129 -9.14 -5.22 -11.02
N ALA A 130 -9.98 -5.99 -11.69
CA ALA A 130 -11.38 -6.19 -11.33
C ALA A 130 -11.56 -7.54 -10.64
N VAL A 131 -12.49 -7.61 -9.69
CA VAL A 131 -12.86 -8.84 -8.98
C VAL A 131 -14.38 -8.91 -8.95
N ASN A 132 -14.95 -10.09 -9.21
CA ASN A 132 -16.39 -10.30 -9.19
C ASN A 132 -16.71 -11.54 -8.37
N ASN A 133 -17.34 -11.35 -7.20
CA ASN A 133 -17.69 -12.39 -6.25
C ASN A 133 -16.52 -13.37 -5.95
N GLY A 134 -15.34 -12.82 -5.67
CA GLY A 134 -14.09 -13.58 -5.55
C GLY A 134 -13.30 -13.26 -4.29
N GLU A 135 -12.01 -13.55 -4.35
CA GLU A 135 -11.00 -13.16 -3.37
C GLU A 135 -9.92 -12.36 -4.09
N PHE A 136 -9.36 -11.36 -3.41
CA PHE A 136 -8.19 -10.62 -3.85
C PHE A 136 -7.10 -10.71 -2.80
N PHE A 137 -5.87 -10.96 -3.26
CA PHE A 137 -4.72 -11.15 -2.40
C PHE A 137 -3.69 -10.06 -2.70
N VAL A 138 -3.27 -9.35 -1.67
CA VAL A 138 -2.03 -8.55 -1.70
C VAL A 138 -0.98 -9.41 -1.02
N ARG A 139 0.00 -9.84 -1.80
CA ARG A 139 1.10 -10.64 -1.29
C ARG A 139 2.36 -9.82 -1.24
N TRP A 140 2.96 -9.78 -0.06
CA TRP A 140 4.25 -9.17 0.11
C TRP A 140 5.32 -10.23 -0.23
N PRO A 141 6.39 -9.82 -0.92
CA PRO A 141 7.47 -10.70 -1.29
C PRO A 141 8.33 -11.02 -0.06
N ASP A 142 9.07 -12.13 -0.13
CA ASP A 142 10.01 -12.50 0.92
C ASP A 142 11.00 -11.33 1.19
N PRO A 143 11.03 -10.79 2.42
CA PRO A 143 11.89 -9.65 2.74
C PRO A 143 13.37 -9.99 2.62
N THR A 144 13.72 -11.28 2.63
CA THR A 144 15.10 -11.76 2.48
C THR A 144 15.57 -11.81 1.03
N ASP A 145 14.66 -11.70 0.06
CA ASP A 145 15.00 -11.63 -1.36
C ASP A 145 14.99 -10.16 -1.86
N PRO A 146 16.18 -9.54 -1.99
CA PRO A 146 16.28 -8.14 -2.41
C PRO A 146 15.87 -7.92 -3.86
N THR A 147 15.62 -8.97 -4.67
CA THR A 147 15.13 -8.88 -6.06
C THR A 147 13.61 -8.88 -6.16
N LEU A 148 12.92 -9.38 -5.13
CA LEU A 148 11.46 -9.46 -5.10
C LEU A 148 10.79 -8.39 -4.26
N ALA A 149 11.53 -7.69 -3.38
CA ALA A 149 11.01 -6.65 -2.50
C ALA A 149 10.11 -5.62 -3.21
N VAL A 150 8.87 -5.48 -2.71
CA VAL A 150 7.83 -4.56 -3.22
C VAL A 150 8.10 -3.14 -2.73
N ILE A 151 8.71 -3.00 -1.55
CA ILE A 151 9.13 -1.73 -0.96
C ILE A 151 10.66 -1.73 -0.88
N ARG A 152 11.31 -0.82 -1.64
CA ARG A 152 12.76 -0.58 -1.57
C ARG A 152 13.03 0.86 -1.19
N THR A 153 13.93 1.05 -0.23
CA THR A 153 14.45 2.37 0.13
C THR A 153 15.58 2.73 -0.84
N SER A 154 15.39 3.74 -1.69
CA SER A 154 16.50 4.30 -2.46
C SER A 154 17.16 5.39 -1.61
N GLY A 155 18.38 5.12 -1.15
CA GLY A 155 19.34 6.18 -0.79
C GLY A 155 19.97 6.80 -2.02
#